data_AF-A0A7S1I2S3-F1
#
_entry.id   AF-A0A7S1I2S3-F1
#
_cell.length_a   1.000
_cell.length_b   1.000
_cell.length_c   1.000
_cell.angle_alpha   90.00
_cell.angle_beta   90.00
_cell.angle_gamma   90.00
#
_symmetry.space_group_name_H-M   'P 1'
#
loop_
_entity.id
_entity.type
_entity.pdbx_description
1 polymer ?
#
loop_
_entity_poly.entity_id
_entity_poly.type
_entity_poly.pdbx_seq_one_letter_code
_entity_poly.pdbx_strand_id
1 'polypeptide(L)'
;EFALYMLEACHDALLRAVGGKVDARTAETSAIHQIFGGYLRSQVRWEKSHELQKLKAKNGPMKTSSSISIGNTSNTFDPFLILSVEIKGESIEKCLAHFTKSETLDRNNMYKTPSGVYVPATKRFTLHRLPRVL
;
A
#
# COMPACT_ATOMS: atom_id res chain seq x y z
N GLU A 1 19.35 -6.41 -7.66
CA GLU A 1 19.17 -5.39 -8.71
C GLU A 1 19.11 -5.95 -10.12
N PHE A 2 20.08 -6.77 -10.58
CA PHE A 2 20.07 -7.33 -11.94
C PHE A 2 18.71 -7.95 -12.37
N ALA A 3 18.12 -8.82 -11.52
CA ALA A 3 16.84 -9.47 -11.84
C ALA A 3 15.68 -8.47 -12.01
N LEU A 4 15.65 -7.39 -11.21
CA LEU A 4 14.65 -6.34 -11.34
C LEU A 4 14.76 -5.65 -12.70
N TYR A 5 15.98 -5.20 -13.03
CA TYR A 5 16.25 -4.53 -14.31
C TYR A 5 15.99 -5.42 -15.52
N MET A 6 16.26 -6.73 -15.41
CA MET A 6 15.97 -7.68 -16.47
C MET A 6 14.47 -7.84 -16.71
N LEU A 7 13.67 -7.99 -15.64
CA LEU A 7 12.21 -8.07 -15.74
C LEU A 7 11.59 -6.77 -16.28
N GLU A 8 12.10 -5.61 -15.84
CA GLU A 8 11.69 -4.30 -16.35
C GLU A 8 12.02 -4.15 -17.84
N ALA A 9 13.24 -4.50 -18.26
CA ALA A 9 13.63 -4.43 -19.67
C ALA A 9 12.80 -5.36 -20.56
N CYS A 10 12.47 -6.57 -20.08
CA CYS A 10 11.56 -7.48 -20.77
C CYS A 10 10.14 -6.91 -20.86
N HIS A 11 9.64 -6.33 -19.78
CA HIS A 11 8.34 -5.67 -19.77
C HIS A 11 8.28 -4.53 -20.79
N ASP A 12 9.28 -3.65 -20.80
CA ASP A 12 9.34 -2.54 -21.75
C ASP A 12 9.48 -3.01 -23.20
N ALA A 13 10.22 -4.10 -23.45
CA ALA A 13 10.33 -4.70 -24.78
C ALA A 13 8.97 -5.20 -25.28
N LEU A 14 8.18 -5.83 -24.41
CA LEU A 14 6.82 -6.26 -24.75
C LEU A 14 5.90 -5.07 -25.04
N LEU A 15 5.96 -4.01 -24.23
CA LEU A 15 5.15 -2.81 -24.47
C LEU A 15 5.50 -2.12 -25.78
N ARG A 16 6.79 -2.02 -26.11
CA ARG A 16 7.25 -1.45 -27.39
C ARG A 16 6.73 -2.25 -28.59
N ALA A 17 6.64 -3.58 -28.47
CA ALA A 17 6.15 -4.44 -29.54
C ALA A 17 4.64 -4.26 -29.83
N VAL A 18 3.84 -3.84 -28.84
CA VAL A 18 2.41 -3.55 -29.03
C VAL A 18 2.19 -2.29 -29.88
N GLY A 19 3.13 -1.34 -29.83
CA GLY A 19 3.06 -0.08 -30.57
C GLY A 19 2.15 0.96 -29.90
N GLY A 20 2.58 2.22 -29.91
CA GLY A 20 1.84 3.33 -29.32
C GLY A 20 2.00 3.48 -27.81
N LYS A 21 1.29 4.45 -27.22
CA LYS A 21 1.32 4.72 -25.78
C LYS A 21 0.31 3.80 -25.08
N VAL A 22 0.81 2.89 -24.26
CA VAL A 22 0.01 2.01 -23.42
C VAL A 22 -0.24 2.69 -22.08
N ASP A 23 -1.48 2.69 -21.60
CA ASP A 23 -1.80 3.16 -20.25
C ASP A 23 -1.31 2.16 -19.18
N ALA A 24 -1.12 2.63 -17.95
CA ALA A 24 -0.56 1.80 -16.88
C ALA A 24 -1.36 0.51 -16.62
N ARG A 25 -2.70 0.58 -16.65
CA ARG A 25 -3.54 -0.58 -16.38
C ARG A 25 -3.41 -1.63 -17.47
N THR A 26 -3.32 -1.21 -18.73
CA THR A 26 -3.07 -2.12 -19.85
C THR A 26 -1.66 -2.68 -19.80
N ALA A 27 -0.65 -1.88 -19.42
CA ALA A 27 0.74 -2.35 -19.28
C ALA A 27 0.87 -3.50 -18.26
N GLU A 28 0.13 -3.43 -17.16
CA GLU A 28 0.05 -4.47 -16.13
C GLU A 28 -0.57 -5.80 -16.64
N THR A 29 -1.04 -5.87 -17.88
CA THR A 29 -1.48 -7.11 -18.53
C THR A 29 -0.40 -7.80 -19.36
N SER A 30 0.81 -7.22 -19.45
CA SER A 30 1.95 -7.86 -20.13
C SER A 30 2.27 -9.25 -19.57
N ALA A 31 2.89 -10.12 -20.38
CA ALA A 31 3.27 -11.47 -19.95
C ALA A 31 4.11 -11.47 -18.66
N ILE A 32 5.02 -10.48 -18.51
CA ILE A 32 5.82 -10.31 -17.29
C ILE A 32 4.92 -10.08 -16.06
N HIS A 33 3.96 -9.16 -16.14
CA HIS A 33 3.05 -8.88 -15.04
C HIS A 33 2.02 -10.01 -14.81
N GLN A 34 1.66 -10.79 -15.82
CA GLN A 34 0.79 -11.96 -15.62
C GLN A 34 1.48 -13.13 -14.91
N ILE A 35 2.81 -13.28 -15.09
CA ILE A 35 3.58 -14.37 -14.49
C ILE A 35 4.11 -13.95 -13.13
N PHE A 36 4.82 -12.82 -13.05
CA PHE A 36 5.55 -12.34 -11.87
C PHE A 36 4.83 -11.21 -11.14
N GLY A 37 3.75 -10.65 -11.70
CA GLY A 37 3.06 -9.50 -11.12
C GLY A 37 2.03 -9.87 -10.05
N GLY A 38 2.33 -9.47 -8.82
CA GLY A 38 1.39 -9.48 -7.69
C GLY A 38 0.87 -8.08 -7.34
N TYR A 39 0.00 -8.02 -6.33
CA TYR A 39 -0.41 -6.76 -5.70
C TYR A 39 -0.25 -6.85 -4.19
N LEU A 40 0.39 -5.84 -3.62
CA LEU A 40 0.35 -5.55 -2.19
C LEU A 40 -0.88 -4.70 -1.89
N ARG A 41 -1.51 -4.94 -0.75
CA ARG A 41 -2.47 -4.01 -0.16
C ARG A 41 -1.85 -3.39 1.06
N SER A 42 -1.56 -2.09 0.97
CA SER A 42 -1.21 -1.21 2.06
C SER A 42 -2.50 -0.71 2.71
N GLN A 43 -2.77 -1.13 3.95
CA GLN A 43 -3.96 -0.72 4.68
C GLN A 43 -3.59 0.18 5.84
N VAL A 44 -4.17 1.38 5.89
CA VAL A 44 -4.07 2.32 7.00
C VAL A 44 -5.41 2.43 7.71
N ARG A 45 -5.43 2.28 9.03
CA ARG A 45 -6.62 2.43 9.87
C ARG A 45 -6.40 3.51 10.91
N TRP A 46 -7.40 4.35 11.15
CA TRP A 46 -7.36 5.38 12.19
C TRP A 46 -8.71 5.54 12.87
N GLU A 47 -8.70 6.12 14.05
CA GLU A 47 -9.94 6.44 14.76
C GLU A 47 -10.54 7.77 14.28
N LYS A 48 -11.83 7.74 13.97
CA LYS A 48 -12.60 8.93 13.57
C LYS A 48 -12.65 9.99 14.66
N SER A 49 -12.59 9.59 15.94
CA SER A 49 -12.52 10.48 17.11
C SER A 49 -11.32 11.42 17.04
N HIS A 50 -10.13 10.88 16.77
CA HIS A 50 -8.88 11.65 16.64
C HIS A 50 -8.96 12.65 15.48
N GLU A 51 -9.51 12.24 14.34
CA GLU A 51 -9.70 13.10 13.17
C GLU A 51 -10.67 14.26 13.47
N LEU A 52 -11.82 13.97 14.07
CA LEU A 52 -12.81 14.98 14.45
C LEU A 52 -12.26 15.97 15.48
N GLN A 53 -11.46 15.51 16.45
CA GLN A 53 -10.81 16.39 17.42
C GLN A 53 -9.86 17.37 16.74
N LYS A 54 -9.02 16.90 15.80
CA LYS A 54 -8.11 17.75 15.02
C LYS A 54 -8.86 18.73 14.12
N LEU A 55 -9.96 18.30 13.52
CA LEU A 55 -10.79 19.17 12.68
C LEU A 55 -11.49 20.27 13.49
N LYS A 56 -12.02 19.95 14.67
CA LYS A 56 -12.60 20.96 15.58
C LYS A 56 -11.55 21.99 16.02
N ALA A 57 -10.32 21.54 16.32
CA ALA A 57 -9.23 22.44 16.65
C ALA A 57 -8.81 23.34 15.47
N LYS A 58 -8.92 22.85 14.23
CA LYS A 58 -8.56 23.60 13.02
C LYS A 58 -9.65 24.58 12.54
N ASN A 59 -10.92 24.19 12.65
CA ASN A 59 -12.04 24.86 11.98
C ASN A 59 -13.09 25.44 12.95
N GLY A 60 -12.91 25.32 14.27
CA GLY A 60 -13.90 25.75 15.28
C GLY A 60 -15.00 24.72 15.57
N PRO A 61 -15.98 25.06 16.43
CA PRO A 61 -16.98 24.11 16.92
C PRO A 61 -17.93 23.66 15.80
N MET A 62 -17.77 22.40 15.37
CA MET A 62 -18.66 21.72 14.42
C MET A 62 -19.82 21.03 15.15
N LYS A 63 -21.07 21.29 14.75
CA LYS A 63 -22.25 20.56 15.24
C LYS A 63 -22.18 19.12 14.72
N THR A 64 -21.90 18.15 15.58
CA THR A 64 -21.82 16.73 15.20
C THR A 64 -22.91 15.93 15.91
N SER A 65 -23.93 15.51 15.18
CA SER A 65 -24.93 14.53 15.61
C SER A 65 -24.43 13.10 15.31
N SER A 66 -24.63 12.21 16.28
CA SER A 66 -24.42 10.75 16.27
C SER A 66 -22.98 10.22 16.37
N SER A 67 -22.73 9.57 17.51
CA SER A 67 -21.54 8.83 17.90
C SER A 67 -21.66 7.36 17.46
N ILE A 68 -21.16 7.05 16.28
CA ILE A 68 -20.75 5.69 15.91
C ILE A 68 -19.25 5.76 15.58
N SER A 69 -18.43 5.14 16.43
CA SER A 69 -16.99 5.02 16.25
C SER A 69 -16.68 3.91 15.24
N ILE A 70 -17.02 4.12 13.97
CA ILE A 70 -16.47 3.31 12.90
C ILE A 70 -15.03 3.80 12.68
N GLY A 71 -14.06 2.91 12.89
CA GLY A 71 -12.68 3.16 12.48
C GLY A 71 -12.63 3.38 10.97
N ASN A 72 -11.98 4.45 10.53
CA ASN A 72 -11.80 4.72 9.12
C ASN A 72 -10.65 3.87 8.58
N THR A 73 -10.76 3.44 7.32
CA THR A 73 -9.75 2.61 6.66
C THR A 73 -9.44 3.19 5.28
N SER A 74 -8.16 3.26 4.93
CA SER A 74 -7.67 3.58 3.60
C SER A 74 -6.88 2.38 3.08
N ASN A 75 -7.14 1.97 1.83
CA ASN A 75 -6.40 0.91 1.16
C ASN A 75 -5.74 1.47 -0.10
N THR A 76 -4.45 1.17 -0.27
CA THR A 76 -3.72 1.35 -1.52
C THR A 76 -3.33 -0.02 -2.03
N PHE A 77 -3.50 -0.25 -3.33
CA PHE A 77 -3.13 -1.51 -3.98
C PHE A 77 -1.97 -1.23 -4.93
N ASP A 78 -0.79 -1.69 -4.54
CA ASP A 78 0.47 -1.40 -5.22
C ASP A 78 0.94 -2.65 -5.97
N PRO A 79 1.15 -2.59 -7.30
CA PRO A 79 1.69 -3.72 -8.05
C PRO A 79 3.14 -4.00 -7.62
N PHE A 80 3.56 -5.26 -7.69
CA PHE A 80 4.97 -5.64 -7.48
C PHE A 80 5.37 -6.76 -8.44
N LEU A 81 6.65 -6.76 -8.83
CA LEU A 81 7.31 -7.88 -9.52
C LEU A 81 8.25 -8.66 -8.58
N ILE A 82 8.78 -7.99 -7.56
CA ILE A 82 9.70 -8.56 -6.57
C ILE A 82 9.28 -8.09 -5.19
N LEU A 83 9.32 -8.98 -4.20
CA LEU A 83 9.15 -8.63 -2.80
C LEU A 83 10.52 -8.38 -2.16
N SER A 84 10.78 -7.15 -1.76
CA SER A 84 11.92 -6.82 -0.92
C SER A 84 11.53 -7.03 0.54
N VAL A 85 12.01 -8.14 1.12
CA VAL A 85 11.69 -8.54 2.49
C VAL A 85 12.94 -8.40 3.36
N GLU A 86 12.80 -7.69 4.48
CA GLU A 86 13.89 -7.56 5.45
C GLU A 86 14.18 -8.91 6.12
N ILE A 87 15.46 -9.27 6.24
CA ILE A 87 15.86 -10.48 6.95
C ILE A 87 15.68 -10.25 8.45
N LYS A 88 14.63 -10.85 9.01
CA LYS A 88 14.29 -10.81 10.43
C LYS A 88 14.03 -12.21 10.94
N GLY A 89 15.06 -12.79 11.57
CA GLY A 89 15.03 -14.16 12.10
C GLY A 89 15.69 -15.16 11.15
N GLU A 90 15.31 -16.43 11.30
CA GLU A 90 16.06 -17.56 10.74
C GLU A 90 15.31 -18.31 9.63
N SER A 91 14.13 -17.82 9.23
CA SER A 91 13.23 -18.51 8.29
C SER A 91 12.45 -17.50 7.46
N ILE A 92 12.12 -17.86 6.21
CA ILE A 92 11.34 -17.00 5.30
C ILE A 92 9.99 -16.63 5.91
N GLU A 93 9.35 -17.54 6.63
CA GLU A 93 8.07 -17.35 7.30
C GLU A 93 8.14 -16.23 8.34
N LYS A 94 9.21 -16.20 9.16
CA LYS A 94 9.48 -15.11 10.13
C LYS A 94 9.69 -13.77 9.41
N CYS A 95 10.46 -13.77 8.31
CA CYS A 95 10.69 -12.57 7.52
C CYS A 95 9.39 -12.02 6.89
N LEU A 96 8.54 -12.90 6.34
CA LEU A 96 7.23 -12.54 5.79
C LEU A 96 6.22 -12.10 6.86
N ALA A 97 6.25 -12.74 8.02
CA ALA A 97 5.46 -12.32 9.18
C ALA A 97 5.87 -10.92 9.67
N HIS A 98 7.17 -10.62 9.65
CA HIS A 98 7.68 -9.27 9.94
C HIS A 98 7.23 -8.27 8.87
N PHE A 99 7.37 -8.60 7.58
CA PHE A 99 6.97 -7.74 6.46
C PHE A 99 5.47 -7.37 6.49
N THR A 100 4.63 -8.30 6.93
CA THR A 100 3.17 -8.09 7.04
C THR A 100 2.73 -7.67 8.45
N LYS A 101 3.67 -7.36 9.35
CA LYS A 101 3.37 -6.91 10.70
C LYS A 101 2.69 -5.54 10.65
N SER A 102 1.74 -5.35 11.56
CA SER A 102 1.13 -4.06 11.77
C SER A 102 2.12 -3.09 12.43
N GLU A 103 2.26 -1.89 11.87
CA GLU A 103 3.07 -0.80 12.41
C GLU A 103 2.19 0.37 12.85
N THR A 104 2.61 1.06 13.91
CA THR A 104 1.93 2.27 14.38
C THR A 104 2.56 3.49 13.72
N LEU A 105 1.72 4.33 13.14
CA LEU A 105 2.05 5.63 12.56
C LEU A 105 1.74 6.70 13.61
N ASP A 106 2.75 7.11 14.37
CA ASP A 106 2.61 8.11 15.43
C ASP A 106 3.69 9.21 15.36
N ARG A 107 3.56 10.22 16.22
CA ARG A 107 4.54 11.30 16.42
C ARG A 107 4.98 11.96 15.10
N ASN A 108 6.19 11.66 14.63
CA ASN A 108 6.80 12.24 13.43
C ASN A 108 6.34 11.56 12.13
N ASN A 109 5.64 10.43 12.22
CA ASN A 109 5.17 9.63 11.10
C ASN A 109 3.64 9.42 11.15
N MET A 110 2.89 10.43 11.63
CA MET A 110 1.43 10.37 11.66
C MET A 110 0.84 10.30 10.25
N TYR A 111 -0.27 9.59 10.12
CA TYR A 111 -1.01 9.53 8.86
C TYR A 111 -1.75 10.84 8.59
N LYS A 112 -1.62 11.35 7.36
CA LYS A 112 -2.46 12.46 6.88
C LYS A 112 -3.78 11.90 6.34
N THR A 113 -4.86 12.21 7.04
CA THR A 113 -6.22 11.82 6.63
C THR A 113 -6.63 12.48 5.30
N PRO A 114 -7.64 11.94 4.59
CA PRO A 114 -8.23 12.60 3.43
C PRO A 114 -8.75 14.02 3.73
N SER A 115 -9.17 14.28 4.97
CA SER A 115 -9.57 15.62 5.43
C SER A 115 -8.38 16.56 5.72
N GLY A 116 -7.14 16.10 5.50
CA GLY A 116 -5.94 16.91 5.56
C GLY A 116 -5.39 17.17 6.96
N VAL A 117 -5.84 16.43 7.97
CA VAL A 117 -5.30 16.49 9.34
C VAL A 117 -4.45 15.26 9.66
N TYR A 118 -3.42 15.45 10.48
CA TYR A 118 -2.54 14.37 10.92
C TYR A 118 -3.09 13.67 12.17
N VAL A 119 -3.16 12.35 12.13
CA VAL A 119 -3.67 11.49 13.21
C VAL A 119 -2.77 10.28 13.43
N PRO A 120 -2.71 9.74 14.65
CA PRO A 120 -2.19 8.40 14.87
C PRO A 120 -2.99 7.37 14.08
N ALA A 121 -2.29 6.42 13.47
CA ALA A 121 -2.91 5.37 12.68
C ALA A 121 -2.13 4.06 12.81
N THR A 122 -2.69 2.99 12.27
CA THR A 122 -2.01 1.70 12.13
C THR A 122 -1.91 1.36 10.66
N LYS A 123 -0.72 1.00 10.18
CA LYS A 123 -0.47 0.57 8.81
C LYS A 123 -0.08 -0.90 8.77
N ARG A 124 -0.49 -1.61 7.72
CA ARG A 124 -0.12 -3.02 7.49
C ARG A 124 -0.10 -3.34 6.01
N PHE A 125 0.92 -4.08 5.58
CA PHE A 125 0.96 -4.69 4.25
C PHE A 125 0.36 -6.10 4.27
N THR A 126 -0.29 -6.46 3.18
CA THR A 126 -0.78 -7.83 2.92
C THR A 126 -0.59 -8.15 1.45
N LEU A 127 -0.31 -9.41 1.12
CA LEU A 127 -0.30 -9.88 -0.27
C LEU A 127 -1.76 -10.01 -0.74
N HIS A 128 -2.22 -9.04 -1.52
CA HIS A 128 -3.59 -9.02 -2.03
C HIS A 128 -3.79 -10.00 -3.17
N ARG A 129 -2.84 -10.03 -4.09
CA ARG A 129 -2.77 -11.00 -5.19
C ARG A 129 -1.35 -11.52 -5.28
N LEU A 130 -1.19 -12.83 -5.22
CA LEU A 130 0.09 -13.50 -5.45
C LEU A 130 0.35 -13.61 -6.96
N PRO A 131 1.61 -13.50 -7.40
CA PRO A 131 1.97 -13.87 -8.76
C PRO A 131 1.91 -15.39 -8.94
N ARG A 132 1.97 -15.86 -10.20
CA ARG A 132 2.05 -17.30 -10.49
C ARG A 132 3.41 -17.87 -10.14
N VAL A 133 4.45 -17.04 -10.29
CA VAL A 133 5.83 -17.33 -9.91
C VAL A 133 6.28 -16.19 -9.01
N LEU A 134 6.59 -16.51 -7.75
CA LEU A 134 7.12 -15.59 -6.74
C LEU A 134 8.58 -15.90 -6.46
#